data_AF-A0A6F8XTN2-F1
#
_entry.id   AF-A0A6F8XTN2-F1
#
_cell.length_a   1.000
_cell.length_b   1.000
_cell.length_c   1.000
_cell.angle_alpha   90.00
_cell.angle_beta   90.00
_cell.angle_gamma   90.00
#
_symmetry.space_group_name_H-M   'P 1'
#
loop_
_entity.id
_entity.type
_entity.pdbx_description
1 polymer ?
#
loop_
_entity_poly.entity_id
_entity_poly.type
_entity_poly.pdbx_seq_one_letter_code
_entity_poly.pdbx_strand_id
1 'polypeptide(L)'
;MAAWCCAALYGPPDLDLAMTALIGAEVAVDPAFALRAVARALIGPYLAYAGGRPLDQLDAAVAIRAGNPALSPIEVSRLGEAAALVVYSARSVRDLS
;
A
#
# COMPACT_ATOMS: atom_id res chain seq x y z
N MET A 1 -24.89 -3.40 -16.52
CA MET A 1 -24.14 -4.65 -16.78
C MET A 1 -22.64 -4.32 -16.89
N ALA A 2 -21.96 -3.94 -15.80
CA ALA A 2 -20.56 -3.47 -15.92
C ALA A 2 -19.66 -3.61 -14.66
N ALA A 3 -20.18 -3.63 -13.43
CA ALA A 3 -19.30 -3.70 -12.25
C ALA A 3 -18.65 -5.08 -12.04
N TRP A 4 -19.28 -6.15 -12.52
CA TRP A 4 -18.86 -7.54 -12.24
C TRP A 4 -17.66 -7.98 -13.08
N CYS A 5 -17.58 -7.59 -14.36
CA CYS A 5 -16.47 -7.99 -15.24
C CYS A 5 -15.16 -7.27 -14.90
N CYS A 6 -15.22 -5.99 -14.49
CA CYS A 6 -14.02 -5.26 -14.07
C CYS A 6 -13.42 -5.82 -12.79
N ALA A 7 -14.25 -6.23 -11.82
CA ALA A 7 -13.79 -6.87 -10.58
C ALA A 7 -13.07 -8.21 -10.85
N ALA A 8 -13.51 -8.96 -11.87
CA ALA A 8 -12.87 -10.23 -12.25
C ALA A 8 -11.51 -10.04 -12.95
N LEU A 9 -11.27 -8.90 -13.60
CA LEU A 9 -10.03 -8.62 -14.34
C LEU A 9 -9.01 -7.80 -13.54
N TYR A 10 -9.47 -6.84 -12.73
CA TYR A 10 -8.62 -5.87 -12.04
C TYR A 10 -8.67 -6.00 -10.51
N GLY A 11 -9.51 -6.89 -9.97
CA GLY A 11 -9.72 -7.03 -8.54
C GLY A 11 -10.61 -5.91 -7.96
N PRO A 12 -10.80 -5.89 -6.62
CA PRO A 12 -11.55 -4.83 -5.96
C PRO A 12 -10.87 -3.46 -6.17
N PRO A 13 -11.61 -2.36 -6.31
CA PRO A 13 -11.01 -1.03 -6.48
C PRO A 13 -10.10 -0.62 -5.31
N ASP A 14 -10.39 -1.10 -4.10
CA ASP A 14 -9.56 -0.89 -2.92
C ASP A 14 -8.19 -1.59 -2.98
N LEU A 15 -8.02 -2.58 -3.87
CA LEU A 15 -6.76 -3.31 -4.04
C LEU A 15 -5.68 -2.43 -4.67
N ASP A 16 -6.03 -1.66 -5.70
CA ASP A 16 -5.09 -0.71 -6.32
C ASP A 16 -4.66 0.36 -5.32
N LEU A 17 -5.59 0.79 -4.46
CA LEU A 17 -5.31 1.74 -3.39
C LEU A 17 -4.35 1.15 -2.35
N ALA A 18 -4.59 -0.09 -1.93
CA ALA A 18 -3.71 -0.82 -1.02
C ALA A 18 -2.31 -1.05 -1.62
N MET A 19 -2.24 -1.44 -2.90
CA MET A 19 -1.00 -1.67 -3.62
C MET A 19 -0.18 -0.38 -3.76
N THR A 20 -0.82 0.73 -4.12
CA THR A 20 -0.14 2.04 -4.24
C THR A 20 0.41 2.49 -2.89
N ALA A 21 -0.36 2.35 -1.81
CA ALA A 21 0.10 2.68 -0.46
C ALA A 21 1.27 1.78 -0.03
N LEU A 22 1.21 0.47 -0.34
CA LEU A 22 2.26 -0.49 -0.03
C LEU A 22 3.57 -0.16 -0.75
N ILE A 23 3.52 0.14 -2.04
CA ILE A 23 4.71 0.52 -2.83
C ILE A 23 5.33 1.82 -2.27
N GLY A 24 4.51 2.80 -1.91
CA GLY A 24 4.99 4.01 -1.24
C GLY A 24 5.64 3.71 0.12
N ALA A 25 5.09 2.75 0.86
CA ALA A 25 5.65 2.30 2.13
C ALA A 25 6.96 1.52 1.97
N GLU A 26 7.12 0.69 0.94
CA GLU A 26 8.40 0.02 0.59
C GLU A 26 9.52 1.06 0.42
N VAL A 27 9.25 2.14 -0.33
CA VAL A 27 10.19 3.26 -0.51
C VAL A 27 10.48 3.96 0.82
N ALA A 28 9.49 4.08 1.69
CA ALA A 28 9.61 4.79 2.96
C ALA A 28 10.38 4.02 4.05
N VAL A 29 10.44 2.68 3.96
CA VAL A 29 11.16 1.83 4.93
C VAL A 29 12.56 1.47 4.46
N ASP A 30 12.85 1.53 3.17
CA ASP A 30 14.20 1.25 2.68
C ASP A 30 15.16 2.45 2.91
N PRO A 31 16.21 2.28 3.73
CA PRO A 31 17.18 3.33 4.01
C PRO A 31 18.00 3.77 2.78
N ALA A 32 18.02 2.97 1.70
CA ALA A 32 18.75 3.29 0.48
C ALA A 32 18.07 4.39 -0.36
N PHE A 33 16.76 4.61 -0.21
CA PHE A 33 16.07 5.64 -0.98
C PHE A 33 16.16 7.03 -0.32
N ALA A 34 16.72 7.98 -1.07
CA ALA A 34 16.82 9.38 -0.64
C ALA A 34 15.46 10.02 -0.35
N LEU A 35 14.38 9.56 -1.02
CA LEU A 35 13.03 10.11 -0.89
C LEU A 35 12.20 9.45 0.22
N ARG A 36 12.80 8.59 1.07
CA ARG A 36 12.05 7.84 2.11
C ARG A 36 11.16 8.70 2.99
N ALA A 37 11.63 9.91 3.35
CA ALA A 37 10.89 10.82 4.23
C ALA A 37 9.66 11.41 3.53
N VAL A 38 9.81 11.76 2.25
CA VAL A 38 8.71 12.26 1.42
C VAL A 38 7.68 11.16 1.18
N ALA A 39 8.14 9.95 0.83
CA ALA A 39 7.27 8.80 0.65
C ALA A 39 6.45 8.51 1.93
N ARG A 40 7.10 8.49 3.09
CA ARG A 40 6.44 8.33 4.39
C ARG A 40 5.36 9.39 4.65
N ALA A 41 5.66 10.64 4.35
CA ALA A 41 4.75 11.76 4.60
C ALA A 41 3.50 11.74 3.70
N LEU A 42 3.58 11.09 2.53
CA LEU A 42 2.49 11.04 1.55
C LEU A 42 1.47 9.92 1.80
N ILE A 43 1.85 8.85 2.51
CA ILE A 43 0.98 7.66 2.71
C ILE A 43 -0.33 8.04 3.42
N GLY A 44 -0.25 8.81 4.51
CA GLY A 44 -1.44 9.25 5.25
C GLY A 44 -2.39 10.08 4.39
N PRO A 45 -1.96 11.24 3.84
CA PRO A 45 -2.79 12.06 2.96
C PRO A 45 -3.37 11.29 1.76
N TYR A 46 -2.59 10.39 1.17
CA TYR A 46 -3.07 9.53 0.09
C TYR A 46 -4.25 8.67 0.54
N LEU A 47 -4.13 7.95 1.66
CA LEU A 47 -5.20 7.11 2.19
C LEU A 47 -6.43 7.92 2.62
N ALA A 48 -6.22 9.15 3.12
CA ALA A 48 -7.29 10.07 3.47
C ALA A 48 -8.11 10.48 2.24
N TYR A 49 -7.41 10.84 1.15
CA TYR A 49 -8.00 11.41 -0.04
C TYR A 49 -8.57 10.35 -0.99
N ALA A 50 -7.93 9.19 -1.08
CA ALA A 50 -8.38 8.08 -1.93
C ALA A 50 -9.78 7.58 -1.53
N GLY A 51 -10.14 7.69 -0.25
CA GLY A 51 -11.38 7.14 0.29
C GLY A 51 -11.40 5.61 0.25
N GLY A 52 -12.58 5.02 0.41
CA GLY A 52 -12.75 3.57 0.36
C GLY A 52 -12.23 2.83 1.60
N ARG A 53 -11.92 1.54 1.43
CA ARG A 53 -11.43 0.64 2.49
C ARG A 53 -10.15 -0.10 2.07
N PRO A 54 -9.06 0.62 1.69
CA PRO A 54 -7.81 0.00 1.22
C PRO A 54 -7.19 -0.98 2.23
N LEU A 55 -7.38 -0.75 3.53
CA LEU A 55 -6.87 -1.65 4.56
C LEU A 55 -7.49 -3.06 4.48
N ASP A 56 -8.71 -3.21 3.97
CA ASP A 56 -9.34 -4.51 3.79
C ASP A 56 -8.63 -5.36 2.69
N GLN A 57 -7.84 -4.72 1.82
CA GLN A 57 -7.12 -5.36 0.71
C GLN A 57 -5.59 -5.40 0.93
N LEU A 58 -5.09 -4.93 2.08
CA LEU A 58 -3.65 -4.83 2.33
C LEU A 58 -2.95 -6.20 2.33
N ASP A 59 -3.57 -7.22 2.93
CA ASP A 59 -3.02 -8.58 2.93
C ASP A 59 -2.94 -9.16 1.51
N ALA A 60 -3.96 -8.92 0.68
CA ALA A 60 -3.96 -9.31 -0.71
C ALA A 60 -2.88 -8.57 -1.52
N ALA A 61 -2.72 -7.27 -1.28
CA ALA A 61 -1.66 -6.48 -1.91
C ALA A 61 -0.26 -6.99 -1.53
N VAL A 62 -0.03 -7.33 -0.25
CA VAL A 62 1.24 -7.93 0.21
C VAL A 62 1.49 -9.25 -0.49
N ALA A 63 0.49 -10.14 -0.57
CA ALA A 63 0.64 -11.44 -1.23
C ALA A 63 0.98 -11.29 -2.72
N ILE A 64 0.29 -10.40 -3.44
CA ILE A 64 0.57 -10.10 -4.86
C ILE A 64 1.97 -9.54 -5.02
N ARG A 65 2.34 -8.56 -4.18
CA ARG A 65 3.65 -7.89 -4.24
C ARG A 65 4.80 -8.84 -3.94
N ALA A 66 4.65 -9.73 -2.96
CA ALA A 66 5.64 -10.75 -2.62
C ALA A 66 5.86 -11.76 -3.75
N GLY A 67 4.86 -11.99 -4.60
CA GLY A 67 4.96 -12.84 -5.78
C GLY A 67 5.60 -12.19 -7.00
N ASN A 68 5.92 -10.88 -6.95
CA ASN A 68 6.49 -10.17 -8.09
C ASN A 68 7.96 -10.59 -8.32
N PRO A 69 8.31 -11.19 -9.47
CA PRO A 69 9.67 -11.67 -9.75
C PRO A 69 10.71 -10.55 -9.88
N ALA A 70 10.29 -9.29 -9.99
CA ALA A 70 11.19 -8.15 -10.02
C ALA A 70 11.73 -7.74 -8.63
N LEU A 71 11.15 -8.25 -7.53
CA LEU A 71 11.61 -7.95 -6.18
C LEU A 71 12.75 -8.89 -5.78
N SER A 72 13.80 -8.30 -5.22
CA SER A 72 14.84 -9.03 -4.52
C SER A 72 14.30 -9.62 -3.20
N PRO A 73 14.97 -10.66 -2.65
CA PRO A 73 14.62 -11.21 -1.34
C PRO A 73 14.65 -10.17 -0.21
N ILE A 74 15.50 -9.14 -0.32
CA ILE A 74 15.59 -8.04 0.65
C ILE A 74 14.37 -7.13 0.57
N GLU A 75 13.87 -6.85 -0.63
CA GLU A 75 12.63 -6.07 -0.78
C GLU A 75 11.42 -6.86 -0.27
N VAL A 76 11.35 -8.15 -0.56
CA VAL A 76 10.28 -9.03 -0.04
C VAL A 76 10.28 -9.06 1.49
N SER A 77 11.44 -9.15 2.14
CA SER A 77 11.52 -9.21 3.61
C SER A 77 11.04 -7.92 4.30
N ARG A 78 11.01 -6.80 3.59
CA ARG A 78 10.54 -5.50 4.08
C ARG A 78 9.03 -5.29 3.93
N LEU A 79 8.33 -6.14 3.18
CA LEU A 79 6.89 -5.98 2.94
C LEU A 79 6.06 -5.97 4.24
N GLY A 80 6.48 -6.73 5.26
CA GLY A 80 5.83 -6.68 6.57
C GLY A 80 5.97 -5.34 7.27
N GLU A 81 7.16 -4.72 7.21
CA GLU A 81 7.41 -3.39 7.76
C GLU A 81 6.64 -2.32 6.98
N ALA A 82 6.62 -2.42 5.65
CA ALA A 82 5.86 -1.54 4.77
C ALA A 82 4.36 -1.62 5.06
N ALA A 83 3.79 -2.82 5.21
CA ALA A 83 2.38 -3.01 5.57
C ALA A 83 2.05 -2.39 6.95
N ALA A 84 2.92 -2.57 7.95
CA ALA A 84 2.76 -1.96 9.26
C ALA A 84 2.75 -0.42 9.17
N LEU A 85 3.59 0.17 8.31
CA LEU A 85 3.60 1.61 8.07
C LEU A 85 2.30 2.13 7.45
N VAL A 86 1.70 1.38 6.51
CA VAL A 86 0.38 1.72 5.94
C VAL A 86 -0.69 1.75 7.03
N VAL A 87 -0.75 0.72 7.89
CA VAL A 87 -1.72 0.65 9.00
C VAL A 87 -1.52 1.80 9.98
N TYR A 88 -0.27 2.09 10.35
CA TYR A 88 0.07 3.20 11.24
C TYR A 88 -0.37 4.56 10.66
N SER A 89 -0.08 4.79 9.38
CA SER A 89 -0.41 6.05 8.70
C SER A 89 -1.92 6.25 8.59
N ALA A 90 -2.68 5.19 8.30
CA ALA A 90 -4.13 5.23 8.23
C ALA A 90 -4.79 5.56 9.59
N ARG A 91 -4.22 5.07 10.70
CA ARG A 91 -4.68 5.40 12.06
C ARG A 91 -4.37 6.87 12.39
N SER A 92 -3.13 7.28 12.14
CA SER A 92 -2.68 8.64 12.44
C SER A 92 -3.53 9.72 11.77
N VAL A 93 -4.00 9.48 10.54
CA VAL A 93 -4.89 10.42 9.84
C VAL A 93 -6.27 10.49 10.47
N ARG A 94 -6.86 9.36 10.89
CA ARG A 94 -8.17 9.34 11.55
C ARG A 94 -8.18 10.08 12.89
N ASP A 95 -7.05 10.08 13.58
CA ASP A 95 -6.91 10.81 14.85
C ASP A 95 -6.79 12.33 14.64
N LEU A 96 -6.53 12.80 13.41
CA LEU A 96 -6.38 14.21 13.05
C LEU A 96 -7.64 14.83 12.42
N SER A 97 -8.63 14.01 12.06
CA SER A 97 -9.90 14.41 11.42
C SER A 97 -11.05 14.49 12.42
#